data_AF-A0A662J9F7-F1
#
_entry.id   AF-A0A662J9F7-F1
#
_cell.length_a   1.000
_cell.length_b   1.000
_cell.length_c   1.000
_cell.angle_alpha   90.00
_cell.angle_beta   90.00
_cell.angle_gamma   90.00
#
_symmetry.space_group_name_H-M   'P 1'
#
loop_
_entity.id
_entity.type
_entity.pdbx_description
1 polymer ?
#
loop_
_entity_poly.entity_id
_entity_poly.type
_entity_poly.pdbx_seq_one_letter_code
_entity_poly.pdbx_strand_id
1 'polypeptide(L)' 'MDLGSGDGTVLIMASRLGLRCIGYEVDGKLFKLSRDKVEAEGLADRVEVYN' A
#
# COMPACT_ATOMS: atom_id res chain seq x y z
N MET A 1 -0.37 3.19 -9.62
CA MET A 1 -0.87 1.81 -9.43
C MET A 1 0.32 0.88 -9.41
N ASP A 2 0.34 -0.10 -8.51
CA ASP A 2 1.44 -1.06 -8.32
C ASP A 2 0.88 -2.50 -8.28
N LEU A 3 1.50 -3.41 -9.03
CA LEU A 3 1.07 -4.81 -9.18
C LEU A 3 2.15 -5.73 -8.60
N GLY A 4 1.79 -6.54 -7.61
CA GLY A 4 2.79 -7.21 -6.77
C GLY A 4 3.43 -6.22 -5.80
N SER A 5 2.59 -5.39 -5.16
CA SER A 5 3.05 -4.29 -4.31
C SER A 5 3.79 -4.73 -3.04
N GLY A 6 3.82 -6.04 -2.77
CA GLY A 6 4.57 -6.64 -1.68
C GLY A 6 4.13 -6.08 -0.34
N ASP A 7 5.09 -5.54 0.41
CA ASP A 7 4.85 -4.94 1.72
C ASP A 7 4.41 -3.47 1.67
N GLY A 8 4.11 -2.93 0.47
CA GLY A 8 3.56 -1.59 0.29
C GLY A 8 4.58 -0.45 0.31
N THR A 9 5.88 -0.74 0.39
CA THR A 9 6.94 0.29 0.50
C THR A 9 6.88 1.33 -0.63
N VAL A 10 6.68 0.90 -1.88
CA VAL A 10 6.59 1.81 -3.04
C VAL A 10 5.35 2.69 -2.96
N LEU A 11 4.20 2.13 -2.58
CA LEU A 11 2.95 2.88 -2.41
C LEU A 11 3.09 3.97 -1.33
N ILE A 12 3.69 3.64 -0.19
CA ILE A 12 3.92 4.57 0.92
C ILE A 12 4.84 5.71 0.48
N MET A 13 5.94 5.40 -0.19
CA MET A 13 6.87 6.42 -0.66
C MET A 13 6.23 7.34 -1.70
N ALA A 14 5.50 6.78 -2.67
CA ALA A 14 4.77 7.56 -3.67
C ALA A 14 3.68 8.44 -3.03
N SER A 15 2.97 7.91 -2.04
CA SER A 15 1.94 8.61 -1.27
C SER A 15 2.48 9.81 -0.50
N ARG A 16 3.67 9.69 0.10
CA ARG A 16 4.37 10.80 0.76
C ARG A 16 4.78 11.93 -0.20
N LEU A 17 4.87 11.64 -1.49
CA LEU A 17 5.07 12.65 -2.54
C LEU A 17 3.75 13.30 -3.01
N GLY A 18 2.62 13.01 -2.34
CA GLY A 18 1.31 13.57 -2.64
C GLY A 18 0.50 12.79 -3.66
N LEU A 19 0.93 11.58 -4.04
CA LEU A 19 0.21 10.76 -5.01
C LEU A 19 -0.89 9.92 -4.34
N ARG A 20 -2.02 9.75 -5.03
CA ARG A 20 -3.00 8.71 -4.70
C ARG A 20 -2.53 7.37 -5.27
N CYS A 21 -2.53 6.34 -4.44
CA CYS A 21 -1.91 5.06 -4.75
C CYS A 21 -2.91 3.91 -4.62
N ILE A 22 -2.82 2.96 -5.55
CA ILE A 22 -3.57 1.70 -5.52
C ILE A 22 -2.57 0.57 -5.71
N GLY A 23 -2.58 -0.42 -4.82
CA GLY A 23 -1.75 -1.61 -4.86
C GLY A 23 -2.56 -2.90 -4.98
N TYR A 24 -2.03 -3.89 -5.68
CA TYR A 24 -2.53 -5.26 -5.70
C TYR A 24 -1.45 -6.21 -5.21
N GLU A 25 -1.78 -7.10 -4.28
CA GLU A 25 -0.88 -8.11 -3.74
C GLU A 25 -1.62 -9.43 -3.51
N VAL A 26 -1.21 -10.48 -4.20
CA VAL A 26 -1.87 -11.79 -4.18
C VAL A 26 -1.51 -12.60 -2.94
N ASP A 27 -0.33 -12.42 -2.36
CA ASP A 27 0.04 -13.08 -1.11
C ASP A 27 -0.71 -12.42 0.07
N GLY A 28 -1.59 -13.18 0.70
CA GLY A 28 -2.44 -12.67 1.78
C GLY A 28 -1.67 -12.16 3.01
N LYS A 29 -0.45 -12.65 3.26
CA LYS A 29 0.39 -12.15 4.37
C LYS A 29 1.00 -10.80 4.00
N LEU A 30 1.49 -10.66 2.78
CA LEU A 30 2.03 -9.39 2.28
C LEU A 30 0.93 -8.33 2.13
N PHE A 31 -0.25 -8.71 1.65
CA PHE A 31 -1.44 -7.86 1.63
C PHE A 31 -1.76 -7.29 3.02
N LYS A 32 -1.83 -8.15 4.04
CA LYS A 32 -2.09 -7.71 5.42
C LYS A 32 -0.98 -6.80 5.93
N LEU A 33 0.27 -7.19 5.73
CA LEU A 33 1.43 -6.39 6.15
C LEU A 33 1.43 -5.00 5.48
N SER A 34 1.13 -4.93 4.18
CA SER A 34 1.04 -3.69 3.41
C SER A 34 -0.06 -2.78 3.95
N ARG A 35 -1.26 -3.32 4.21
CA ARG A 35 -2.35 -2.54 4.82
C ARG A 35 -2.02 -2.05 6.23
N ASP A 36 -1.50 -2.93 7.09
CA ASP A 36 -1.14 -2.57 8.47
C ASP A 36 -0.09 -1.44 8.47
N LYS A 37 0.89 -1.46 7.55
CA LYS A 37 1.87 -0.38 7.38
C LYS A 37 1.22 0.92 6.89
N VAL A 38 0.34 0.85 5.89
CA VAL A 38 -0.39 2.02 5.37
C VAL A 38 -1.21 2.68 6.48
N GLU A 39 -1.89 1.90 7.31
CA GLU A 39 -2.66 2.39 8.46
C GLU A 39 -1.76 3.00 9.54
N ALA A 40 -0.67 2.32 9.92
CA ALA A 40 0.28 2.81 10.91
C ALA A 40 0.96 4.13 10.51
N GLU A 41 1.15 4.34 9.20
CA GLU A 41 1.70 5.57 8.61
C GLU A 41 0.64 6.66 8.43
N GLY A 42 -0.65 6.38 8.72
CA GLY A 42 -1.74 7.33 8.56
C GLY A 42 -2.06 7.69 7.12
N LEU A 43 -1.75 6.81 6.16
CA LEU A 43 -1.88 7.06 4.72
C LEU A 43 -3.11 6.38 4.08
N ALA A 44 -3.99 5.82 4.90
CA ALA A 44 -5.20 5.12 4.44
C ALA A 44 -6.20 6.03 3.70
N ASP A 45 -6.07 7.36 3.81
CA ASP A 45 -6.86 8.34 3.06
C ASP A 45 -6.50 8.40 1.56
N ARG A 46 -5.33 7.90 1.18
CA ARG A 46 -4.76 8.05 -0.17
C ARG A 46 -4.09 6.80 -0.72
N VAL A 47 -3.94 5.73 0.08
CA VAL A 47 -3.40 4.44 -0.36
C VAL A 47 -4.45 3.35 -0.13
N GLU A 48 -4.83 2.67 -1.20
CA GLU A 48 -5.73 1.53 -1.18
C GLU A 48 -4.98 0.27 -1.64
N VAL A 49 -5.12 -0.84 -0.91
CA VAL A 49 -4.48 -2.12 -1.26
C VAL A 49 -5.56 -3.19 -1.41
N TYR A 50 -5.46 -3.98 -2.47
CA TYR A 50 -6.34 -5.10 -2.81
C TYR A 50 -5.56 -6.41 -2.84
N ASN A 51 -6.29 -7.53 -2.65
CA ASN A 51 -5.78 -8.89 -2.78
C ASN A 51 -6.37 -9.55 -4.03
#